data_AF-A0A383EQ07-F1
#
_entry.id   AF-A0A383EQ07-F1
#
_cell.length_a   1.000
_cell.length_b   1.000
_cell.length_c   1.000
_cell.angle_alpha   90.00
_cell.angle_beta   90.00
_cell.angle_gamma   90.00
#
_symmetry.space_group_name_H-M   'P 1'
#
loop_
_entity.id
_entity.type
_entity.pdbx_description
1 polymer ?
#
loop_
_entity_poly.entity_id
_entity_poly.type
_entity_poly.pdbx_seq_one_letter_code
_entity_poly.pdbx_strand_id
1 'polypeptide(L)'
;MNPLAELHIQQTRRSFLGRSTLGLGGIALGSLLNAQAAKRNAIGGLAGLPHFAPKAKRVIYLFQSGGPSQMDLFDHKPQLAKRFGEEVPESIYPAERKTTMTSGQKSFPCAPST
;
A
#
# COMPACT_ATOMS: atom_id res chain seq x y z
N MET A 1 49.30 35.99 2.60
CA MET A 1 47.93 35.45 2.73
C MET A 1 47.52 35.55 4.18
N ASN A 2 46.35 36.11 4.50
CA ASN A 2 45.93 36.32 5.90
C ASN A 2 45.22 35.05 6.40
N PRO A 3 45.80 34.29 7.35
CA PRO A 3 45.25 33.01 7.80
C PRO A 3 43.89 33.15 8.49
N LEU A 4 43.62 34.30 9.11
CA LEU A 4 42.33 34.57 9.77
C LEU A 4 41.20 34.76 8.77
N ALA A 5 41.49 35.32 7.59
CA ALA A 5 40.50 35.45 6.53
C ALA A 5 40.15 34.09 5.92
N GLU A 6 41.15 33.21 5.78
CA GLU A 6 40.94 31.87 5.26
C GLU A 6 40.09 31.01 6.20
N LEU A 7 40.36 31.07 7.51
CA LEU A 7 39.53 30.39 8.52
C LEU A 7 38.07 30.85 8.49
N HIS A 8 37.81 32.16 8.37
CA HIS A 8 36.45 32.67 8.26
C HIS A 8 35.72 32.15 7.02
N ILE A 9 36.41 32.06 5.88
CA ILE A 9 35.84 31.48 4.64
C ILE A 9 35.51 30.00 4.84
N GLN A 10 36.39 29.25 5.51
CA GLN A 10 36.18 27.83 5.82
C GLN A 10 35.01 27.58 6.78
N GLN A 11 34.75 28.50 7.70
CA GLN A 11 33.66 28.42 8.67
C GLN A 11 32.31 28.89 8.11
N THR A 12 32.25 29.41 6.88
CA THR A 12 30.96 29.79 6.29
C THR A 12 30.07 28.55 6.08
N ARG A 13 28.77 28.71 6.35
CA ARG A 13 27.75 27.69 6.07
C ARG A 13 27.83 27.15 4.63
N ARG A 14 28.12 28.02 3.66
CA ARG A 14 28.28 27.65 2.24
C ARG A 14 29.48 26.73 2.02
N SER A 15 30.65 27.05 2.59
CA SER A 15 31.85 26.20 2.49
C SER A 15 31.63 24.87 3.20
N PHE A 16 31.05 24.89 4.40
CA PHE A 16 30.74 23.69 5.16
C PHE A 16 29.79 22.75 4.42
N LEU A 17 28.66 23.26 3.93
CA LEU A 17 27.70 22.44 3.16
C LEU A 17 28.27 22.01 1.81
N GLY A 18 29.03 22.87 1.13
CA GLY A 18 29.66 22.53 -0.15
C GLY A 18 30.71 21.43 -0.04
N ARG A 19 31.43 21.34 1.08
CA ARG A 19 32.48 20.32 1.31
C ARG A 19 31.92 19.03 1.93
N SER A 20 30.90 19.12 2.78
CA SER A 20 30.38 17.96 3.54
C SER A 20 29.46 17.04 2.73
N THR A 21 28.86 17.51 1.64
CA THR A 21 27.92 16.74 0.80
C THR A 21 28.58 15.54 0.13
N LEU A 22 29.84 15.65 -0.29
CA LEU A 22 30.59 14.56 -0.91
C LEU A 22 30.81 13.39 0.05
N GLY A 23 31.08 13.68 1.34
CA GLY A 23 31.26 12.65 2.37
C GLY A 23 29.96 11.89 2.69
N LEU A 24 28.84 12.62 2.81
CA LEU A 24 27.53 12.01 3.03
C LEU A 24 27.09 11.13 1.85
N GLY A 25 27.36 11.57 0.62
CA GLY A 25 27.10 10.78 -0.59
C GLY A 25 27.89 9.48 -0.63
N GLY A 26 29.17 9.51 -0.22
CA GLY A 26 30.01 8.30 -0.13
C GLY A 26 29.49 7.27 0.87
N ILE A 27 29.00 7.71 2.04
CA ILE A 27 28.38 6.83 3.04
C ILE A 27 27.10 6.19 2.48
N ALA A 28 26.25 6.99 1.83
CA ALA A 28 25.01 6.49 1.22
C ALA A 28 25.30 5.46 0.11
N LEU A 29 26.29 5.72 -0.75
CA LEU A 29 26.70 4.80 -1.81
C LEU A 29 27.28 3.50 -1.24
N GLY A 30 28.12 3.57 -0.19
CA GLY A 30 28.63 2.39 0.50
C GLY A 30 27.52 1.52 1.09
N SER A 31 26.47 2.14 1.63
CA SER A 31 25.29 1.42 2.12
C SER A 31 24.53 0.71 0.98
N LEU A 32 24.31 1.40 -0.14
CA LEU A 32 23.64 0.82 -1.31
C LEU A 32 24.43 -0.34 -1.93
N LEU A 33 25.76 -0.21 -2.06
CA LEU A 33 26.62 -1.26 -2.57
C LEU A 33 26.67 -2.48 -1.63
N ASN A 34 26.62 -2.27 -0.31
CA ASN A 34 26.61 -3.35 0.67
C ASN A 34 25.23 -4.03 0.83
N ALA A 35 24.14 -3.35 0.46
CA ALA A 35 22.80 -3.92 0.49
C ALA A 35 22.62 -5.13 -0.45
N GLN A 36 23.48 -5.27 -1.46
CA GLN A 36 23.42 -6.35 -2.45
C GLN A 36 24.08 -7.66 -1.99
N ALA A 37 24.86 -7.64 -0.89
CA ALA A 37 25.62 -8.80 -0.39
C ALA A 37 24.84 -9.71 0.57
N ALA A 38 23.63 -9.31 1.01
CA ALA A 38 22.78 -10.17 1.82
C ALA A 38 22.17 -11.28 0.95
N LYS A 39 22.88 -12.41 0.81
CA LYS A 39 22.36 -13.65 0.22
C LYS A 39 21.05 -14.04 0.91
N ARG A 40 19.93 -13.83 0.22
CA ARG A 40 18.58 -14.19 0.68
C ARG A 40 18.33 -15.69 0.44
N ASN A 41 19.10 -16.54 1.13
CA ASN A 41 18.81 -17.97 1.21
C ASN A 41 17.87 -18.21 2.40
N ALA A 42 16.56 -18.17 2.16
CA ALA A 42 15.58 -18.75 3.08
C ALA A 42 14.29 -19.08 2.34
N ILE A 43 14.00 -20.38 2.24
CA ILE A 43 12.67 -20.91 1.96
C ILE A 43 11.83 -20.55 3.20
N GLY A 44 11.14 -19.42 3.19
CA GLY A 44 10.32 -18.97 4.31
C GLY A 44 10.02 -17.47 4.31
N GLY A 45 8.84 -17.11 3.81
CA GLY A 45 8.24 -15.76 3.92
C GLY A 45 9.02 -14.62 3.24
N LEU A 46 8.33 -13.53 2.88
CA LEU A 46 9.07 -12.31 2.48
C LEU A 46 9.87 -11.81 3.69
N ALA A 47 11.20 -11.76 3.57
CA ALA A 47 12.03 -11.17 4.62
C ALA A 47 11.57 -9.72 4.90
N GLY A 48 11.28 -9.42 6.17
CA GLY A 48 10.68 -8.15 6.60
C GLY A 48 9.21 -8.24 7.00
N LEU A 49 8.53 -9.36 6.77
CA LEU A 49 7.21 -9.59 7.34
C LEU A 49 7.34 -9.86 8.85
N PRO A 50 6.57 -9.17 9.70
CA PRO A 50 6.59 -9.42 11.14
C PRO A 50 6.10 -10.84 11.44
N HIS A 51 6.81 -11.56 12.33
CA HIS A 51 6.39 -12.86 12.85
C HIS A 51 5.18 -12.79 13.81
N PHE A 52 4.65 -11.59 14.05
CA PHE A 52 3.50 -11.33 14.91
C PHE A 52 2.27 -10.94 14.08
N ALA A 53 1.08 -11.23 14.62
CA ALA A 53 -0.17 -10.84 13.99
C ALA A 53 -0.22 -9.32 13.75
N PRO A 54 -0.48 -8.85 12.51
CA PRO A 54 -0.48 -7.43 12.21
C PRO A 54 -1.59 -6.71 12.98
N LYS A 55 -1.25 -5.57 13.62
CA LYS A 55 -2.23 -4.68 14.27
C LYS A 55 -2.45 -3.46 13.37
N ALA A 56 -3.63 -3.35 12.75
CA ALA A 56 -3.99 -2.17 11.99
C ALA A 56 -4.26 -0.98 12.93
N LYS A 57 -3.36 0.01 12.94
CA LYS A 57 -3.52 1.22 13.79
C LYS A 57 -4.47 2.26 13.18
N ARG A 58 -4.62 2.25 11.85
CA ARG A 58 -5.47 3.18 11.09
C ARG A 58 -6.07 2.46 9.90
N VAL A 59 -7.35 2.69 9.65
CA VAL A 59 -8.09 2.15 8.51
C VAL A 59 -8.61 3.34 7.70
N ILE A 60 -8.30 3.38 6.40
CA ILE A 60 -8.86 4.37 5.48
C ILE A 60 -10.01 3.68 4.76
N TYR A 61 -11.25 4.10 5.03
CA TYR A 61 -12.44 3.64 4.33
C TYR A 61 -12.83 4.68 3.27
N LEU A 62 -12.79 4.28 2.00
CA LEU A 62 -13.17 5.15 0.88
C LEU A 62 -14.55 4.74 0.39
N PHE A 63 -15.54 5.62 0.56
CA PHE A 63 -16.86 5.45 -0.05
C PHE A 63 -16.89 6.18 -1.40
N GLN A 64 -16.80 5.42 -2.49
CA GLN A 64 -16.79 5.97 -3.84
C GLN A 64 -18.18 5.85 -4.46
N SER A 65 -19.02 6.87 -4.27
CA SER A 65 -20.32 6.95 -4.95
C SER A 65 -20.10 7.00 -6.46
N GLY A 66 -20.63 6.01 -7.19
CA GLY A 66 -20.47 5.89 -8.64
C GLY A 66 -19.19 5.18 -9.10
N GLY A 67 -18.38 4.63 -8.19
CA GLY A 67 -17.27 3.75 -8.55
C GLY A 67 -17.75 2.37 -9.06
N PRO A 68 -16.91 1.63 -9.80
CA PRO A 68 -17.25 0.26 -10.21
C PRO A 68 -17.49 -0.60 -8.96
N SER A 69 -18.56 -1.39 -8.98
CA SER A 69 -18.85 -2.32 -7.89
C SER A 69 -17.82 -3.44 -7.87
N GLN A 70 -17.69 -4.20 -6.77
CA GLN A 70 -16.70 -5.28 -6.64
C GLN A 70 -16.75 -6.31 -7.80
N MET A 71 -17.94 -6.53 -8.35
CA MET A 71 -18.19 -7.43 -9.47
C MET A 71 -17.79 -6.83 -10.83
N ASP A 72 -17.69 -5.50 -10.94
CA ASP A 72 -17.28 -4.79 -12.16
C ASP A 72 -15.75 -4.60 -12.27
N LEU A 73 -14.97 -5.08 -11.29
CA LEU A 73 -13.51 -5.07 -11.38
C LEU A 73 -12.98 -6.19 -12.28
N PHE A 74 -11.77 -5.99 -12.82
CA PHE A 74 -11.02 -6.92 -13.69
C PHE A 74 -10.56 -8.24 -13.02
N ASP A 75 -11.19 -8.66 -11.93
CA ASP A 75 -10.90 -9.91 -11.25
C ASP A 75 -11.94 -10.97 -11.63
N HIS A 76 -11.45 -12.07 -12.21
CA HIS A 76 -12.28 -13.14 -12.78
C HIS A 76 -12.95 -13.98 -11.68
N LYS A 77 -14.29 -13.94 -11.63
CA LYS A 77 -15.10 -14.60 -10.59
C LYS A 77 -16.01 -15.68 -11.19
N PRO A 78 -15.50 -16.88 -11.48
CA PRO A 78 -16.25 -17.91 -12.21
C PRO A 78 -17.47 -18.42 -11.44
N GLN A 79 -17.46 -18.33 -10.11
CA GLN A 79 -18.61 -18.74 -9.29
C GLN A 79 -19.78 -17.75 -9.39
N LEU A 80 -19.52 -16.45 -9.61
CA LEU A 80 -20.60 -15.48 -9.84
C LEU A 80 -21.27 -15.71 -11.18
N ALA A 81 -20.48 -16.05 -12.21
CA ALA A 81 -21.00 -16.44 -13.51
C ALA A 81 -21.87 -17.71 -13.43
N LYS A 82 -21.43 -18.72 -12.68
CA LYS A 82 -22.18 -19.98 -12.50
C LYS A 82 -23.50 -19.80 -11.77
N ARG A 83 -23.55 -18.87 -10.81
CA ARG A 83 -24.69 -18.64 -9.92
C ARG A 83 -25.56 -17.47 -10.39
N PHE A 84 -25.37 -17.02 -11.63
CA PHE A 84 -26.10 -15.89 -12.19
C PHE A 84 -27.60 -16.14 -12.14
N GLY A 85 -28.34 -15.24 -11.49
CA GLY A 85 -29.79 -15.36 -11.31
C GLY A 85 -30.24 -16.15 -10.08
N GLU A 86 -29.33 -16.83 -9.37
CA GLU A 86 -29.67 -17.48 -8.10
C GLU A 86 -29.91 -16.44 -7.00
N GLU A 87 -30.89 -16.69 -6.12
CA GLU A 87 -31.12 -15.83 -4.96
C GLU A 87 -29.92 -15.82 -4.02
N VAL A 88 -29.52 -14.62 -3.59
CA VAL A 88 -28.43 -14.46 -2.63
C VAL A 88 -28.89 -15.00 -1.27
N PRO A 89 -28.14 -15.93 -0.66
CA PRO A 89 -28.48 -16.48 0.66
C PRO A 89 -28.56 -15.39 1.74
N GLU A 90 -29.49 -15.54 2.70
CA GLU A 90 -29.62 -14.61 3.83
C GLU A 90 -28.37 -14.55 4.70
N SER A 91 -27.55 -15.61 4.72
CA SER A 91 -26.25 -15.61 5.40
C SER A 91 -25.27 -14.57 4.83
N ILE A 92 -25.46 -14.17 3.57
CA ILE A 92 -24.65 -13.19 2.85
C ILE A 92 -25.34 -11.82 2.82
N TYR A 93 -26.67 -11.79 2.61
CA TYR A 93 -27.45 -10.55 2.54
C TYR A 93 -28.67 -10.59 3.49
N PRO A 94 -28.46 -10.38 4.81
CA PRO A 94 -29.52 -10.36 5.80
C PRO A 94 -30.50 -9.20 5.58
N ALA A 95 -31.75 -9.35 6.04
CA ALA A 95 -32.79 -8.34 5.90
C ALA A 95 -32.42 -6.98 6.50
N GLU A 96 -31.66 -6.95 7.59
CA GLU A 96 -31.19 -5.74 8.29
C GLU A 96 -30.24 -4.88 7.43
N ARG A 97 -29.58 -5.48 6.43
CA ARG A 97 -28.66 -4.77 5.52
C ARG A 97 -29.37 -4.19 4.28
N LYS A 98 -30.67 -4.47 4.10
CA LYS A 98 -31.43 -3.93 2.97
C LYS A 98 -31.68 -2.44 3.21
N THR A 99 -31.24 -1.63 2.26
CA THR A 99 -31.46 -0.18 2.32
C THR A 99 -32.93 0.14 2.03
N THR A 100 -33.39 1.32 2.44
CA THR A 100 -34.77 1.79 2.15
C THR A 100 -35.12 1.73 0.67
N MET A 101 -34.14 1.89 -0.22
CA MET A 101 -34.35 1.85 -1.68
C MET A 101 -34.51 0.44 -2.24
N THR A 102 -34.06 -0.59 -1.52
CA THR A 102 -34.05 -1.99 -1.98
C THR A 102 -34.97 -2.88 -1.16
N SER A 103 -35.50 -2.41 -0.02
CA SER A 103 -36.37 -3.19 0.88
C SER A 103 -37.66 -3.69 0.23
N GLY A 104 -38.18 -2.98 -0.80
CA GLY A 104 -39.37 -3.37 -1.55
C GLY A 104 -39.11 -4.37 -2.69
N GLN A 105 -37.86 -4.75 -2.96
CA GLN A 105 -37.55 -5.72 -4.00
C GLN A 105 -37.98 -7.13 -3.59
N LYS A 106 -38.66 -7.83 -4.50
CA LYS A 106 -39.14 -9.21 -4.27
C LYS A 106 -38.02 -10.25 -4.33
N SER A 107 -36.90 -9.91 -4.96
CA SER A 107 -35.86 -10.85 -5.38
C SER A 107 -34.51 -10.14 -5.39
N PHE A 108 -33.45 -10.84 -4.98
CA PHE A 108 -32.07 -10.36 -4.94
C PHE A 108 -31.16 -11.36 -5.66
N PRO A 109 -31.23 -11.43 -7.00
CA PRO A 109 -30.46 -12.40 -7.76
C PRO A 109 -28.97 -12.03 -7.77
N CYS A 110 -28.11 -13.04 -7.75
CA CYS A 110 -26.68 -12.89 -7.93
C CYS A 110 -26.39 -12.42 -9.36
N ALA A 111 -25.64 -11.33 -9.47
CA ALA A 111 -25.21 -10.79 -10.76
C ALA A 111 -23.79 -11.30 -11.10
N PRO A 112 -23.47 -11.50 -12.40
CA PRO A 112 -22.20 -12.06 -12.80
C PRO A 112 -21.11 -10.97 -12.77
N SER A 113 -19.84 -11.36 -12.68
CA SER A 113 -18.76 -10.41 -12.99
C SER A 113 -18.73 -10.15 -14.49
N THR A 114 -18.49 -8.90 -14.89
CA THR A 114 -18.27 -8.50 -16.30
C THR A 114 -16.93 -8.97 -16.84
#